data_AF-A0A2V6KAX5-F1
#
_entry.id   AF-A0A2V6KAX5-F1
#
_cell.length_a   1.000
_cell.length_b   1.000
_cell.length_c   1.000
_cell.angle_alpha   90.00
_cell.angle_beta   90.00
_cell.angle_gamma   90.00
#
_symmetry.space_group_name_H-M   'P 1'
#
loop_
_entity.id
_entity.type
_entity.pdbx_description
1 polymer ?
#
loop_
_entity_poly.entity_id
_entity_poly.type
_entity_poly.pdbx_seq_one_letter_code
_entity_poly.pdbx_strand_id
1 'polypeptide(L)'
;METRLPLALVAIVFSTILVLSGCQKKNAATNLNPESQSELHGSTKVLQAADLVGYNGTKLRNSVDRIKQANDKRNREMEKKIEGTADE
;
A
#
# COMPACT_ATOMS: atom_id res chain seq x y z
N MET A 1 -36.35 -46.21 -9.91
CA MET A 1 -35.30 -46.38 -8.87
C MET A 1 -35.32 -45.14 -8.00
N GLU A 2 -35.82 -45.25 -6.77
CA GLU A 2 -35.77 -44.14 -5.82
C GLU A 2 -34.36 -44.07 -5.24
N THR A 3 -33.58 -43.08 -5.67
CA THR A 3 -32.25 -42.83 -5.12
C THR A 3 -32.40 -42.19 -3.74
N ARG A 4 -32.36 -43.01 -2.69
CA ARG A 4 -32.28 -42.52 -1.32
C ARG A 4 -30.84 -42.09 -1.05
N LEU A 5 -30.55 -40.82 -1.32
CA LEU A 5 -29.24 -40.27 -0.99
C LEU A 5 -29.06 -40.36 0.53
N PRO A 6 -28.04 -41.06 1.04
CA PRO A 6 -27.81 -41.14 2.47
C PRO A 6 -27.55 -39.73 3.01
N LEU A 7 -28.22 -39.39 4.12
CA LEU A 7 -28.13 -38.08 4.77
C LEU A 7 -26.67 -37.66 5.04
N ALA A 8 -25.80 -38.65 5.30
CA ALA A 8 -24.36 -38.46 5.47
C ALA A 8 -23.69 -37.83 4.25
N LEU A 9 -24.06 -38.20 3.02
CA LEU A 9 -23.48 -37.61 1.81
C LEU A 9 -23.89 -36.14 1.64
N VAL A 10 -25.14 -35.81 1.96
CA VAL A 10 -25.63 -34.42 1.91
C VAL A 10 -24.87 -33.56 2.93
N ALA A 11 -24.66 -34.07 4.14
CA ALA A 11 -23.91 -33.38 5.18
C ALA A 11 -22.45 -33.11 4.76
N ILE A 12 -21.77 -34.09 4.17
CA ILE A 12 -20.38 -33.95 3.70
C ILE A 12 -20.27 -32.88 2.61
N VAL A 13 -21.19 -32.87 1.63
CA VAL A 13 -21.20 -31.87 0.56
C VAL A 13 -21.45 -30.48 1.12
N PHE A 14 -22.39 -30.32 2.04
CA PHE A 14 -22.63 -29.02 2.68
C PHE A 14 -21.43 -28.54 3.51
N SER A 15 -20.81 -29.41 4.30
CA SER A 15 -19.63 -29.08 5.10
C SER A 15 -18.44 -28.66 4.22
N THR A 16 -18.21 -29.34 3.09
CA THR A 16 -17.11 -28.99 2.18
C THR A 16 -17.34 -27.63 1.51
N ILE A 17 -18.57 -27.32 1.09
CA ILE A 17 -18.92 -26.00 0.53
C ILE A 17 -18.74 -24.88 1.56
N LEU A 18 -19.16 -25.11 2.82
CA LEU A 18 -19.00 -24.14 3.90
C LEU A 18 -17.52 -23.89 4.23
N VAL A 19 -16.69 -24.94 4.27
CA VAL A 19 -15.25 -24.84 4.50
C VAL A 19 -14.56 -24.08 3.34
N LEU A 20 -14.91 -24.40 2.09
CA LEU A 20 -14.38 -23.68 0.91
C LEU A 20 -14.78 -22.20 0.88
N SER A 21 -15.99 -21.87 1.34
CA SER A 21 -16.48 -20.47 1.43
C SER A 21 -15.83 -19.71 2.59
N GLY A 22 -15.56 -20.39 3.72
CA GLY A 22 -14.89 -19.82 4.88
C GLY A 22 -13.37 -19.69 4.71
N CYS A 23 -12.76 -20.50 3.84
CA CYS A 23 -11.36 -20.40 3.44
C CYS A 23 -11.16 -19.49 2.23
N GLN A 24 -11.94 -18.42 2.09
CA GLN A 24 -11.46 -17.30 1.29
C GLN A 24 -10.23 -16.74 2.00
N LYS A 25 -9.06 -17.22 1.56
CA LYS A 25 -7.76 -16.69 1.94
C LYS A 25 -7.82 -15.20 1.69
N LYS A 26 -8.06 -14.43 2.74
CA LYS A 26 -7.80 -13.01 2.76
C LYS A 26 -6.31 -12.91 2.49
N ASN A 27 -5.96 -12.71 1.23
CA ASN A 27 -4.73 -12.03 0.86
C ASN A 27 -4.90 -10.59 1.33
N ALA A 28 -4.99 -10.40 2.65
CA ALA A 28 -4.69 -9.13 3.25
C ALA A 28 -3.22 -8.91 2.94
N ALA A 29 -2.93 -7.89 2.13
CA ALA A 29 -1.58 -7.43 1.92
C ALA A 29 -0.93 -7.24 3.30
N THR A 30 -0.13 -8.22 3.72
CA THR A 30 0.60 -8.15 4.98
C THR A 30 1.80 -7.26 4.72
N ASN A 31 1.56 -5.96 4.79
CA ASN A 31 2.59 -4.97 5.04
C ASN A 31 2.16 -4.14 6.25
N LEU A 32 2.03 -4.80 7.40
CA LEU A 32 2.15 -4.10 8.68
C LEU A 32 3.62 -4.18 9.06
N ASN A 33 4.42 -3.30 8.46
CA ASN A 33 5.63 -2.85 9.13
C ASN A 33 5.24 -1.64 10.02
N PRO A 34 5.14 -1.80 11.35
CA PRO A 34 4.84 -0.68 12.25
C PRO A 34 5.94 0.38 12.26
N GLU A 35 7.12 0.10 11.70
CA GLU A 35 8.21 1.06 11.57
C GLU A 35 7.95 2.16 10.51
N SER A 36 6.94 2.00 9.65
CA SER A 36 6.62 3.02 8.64
C SER A 36 5.83 4.22 9.19
N GLN A 37 5.60 4.28 10.51
CA GLN A 37 5.05 5.45 11.20
C GLN A 37 6.11 6.53 11.50
N SER A 38 7.30 6.47 10.87
CA SER A 38 8.17 7.65 10.75
C SER A 38 7.34 8.79 10.17
N GLU A 39 7.21 9.88 10.94
CA GLU A 39 6.33 11.04 10.72
C GLU A 39 5.96 11.26 9.25
N LEU A 40 4.76 10.80 8.89
CA LEU A 40 4.28 10.87 7.52
C LEU A 40 4.02 12.34 7.17
N HIS A 41 4.92 12.94 6.40
CA HIS A 41 4.68 14.23 5.75
C HIS A 41 3.38 14.10 4.97
N GLY A 42 2.31 14.78 5.40
CA GLY A 42 0.93 14.48 4.98
C GLY A 42 0.68 14.45 3.47
N SER A 43 1.54 15.11 2.69
CA SER A 43 1.53 15.14 1.23
C SER A 43 1.78 13.77 0.55
N THR A 44 2.51 12.83 1.18
CA THR A 44 2.83 11.53 0.54
C THR A 44 1.86 10.41 0.89
N LYS A 45 0.83 10.68 1.71
CA LYS A 45 -0.23 9.71 2.08
C LYS A 45 -0.96 9.14 0.86
N VAL A 46 -1.22 9.98 -0.15
CA VAL A 46 -1.93 9.57 -1.36
C VAL A 46 -1.12 8.58 -2.19
N LEU A 47 0.21 8.63 -2.13
CA LEU A 47 1.09 7.70 -2.86
C LEU A 47 1.03 6.29 -2.27
N GLN A 48 0.81 6.14 -0.97
CA GLN A 48 0.55 4.82 -0.35
C GLN A 48 -0.80 4.24 -0.80
N ALA A 49 -1.81 5.07 -1.05
CA ALA A 49 -3.10 4.59 -1.55
C ALA A 49 -3.01 4.02 -2.97
N ALA A 50 -1.93 4.30 -3.72
CA ALA A 50 -1.68 3.69 -5.02
C ALA A 50 -1.46 2.17 -4.93
N ASP A 51 -1.07 1.65 -3.77
CA ASP A 51 -0.99 0.21 -3.51
C ASP A 51 -2.38 -0.46 -3.62
N LEU A 52 -3.47 0.27 -3.33
CA LEU A 52 -4.85 -0.24 -3.42
C LEU A 52 -5.31 -0.47 -4.87
N VAL A 53 -4.65 0.18 -5.82
CA VAL A 53 -4.94 0.07 -7.26
C VAL A 53 -3.84 -0.68 -8.02
N GLY A 54 -2.95 -1.38 -7.29
CA GLY A 54 -1.95 -2.29 -7.87
C GLY A 54 -0.61 -1.67 -8.27
N TYR A 55 -0.38 -0.39 -7.95
CA TYR A 55 0.94 0.23 -8.10
C TYR A 55 1.80 -0.01 -6.85
N ASN A 56 3.11 0.20 -6.93
CA ASN A 56 3.98 0.18 -5.76
C ASN A 56 4.10 1.60 -5.16
N GLY A 57 3.21 1.91 -4.23
CA GLY A 57 3.12 3.18 -3.51
C GLY A 57 4.37 3.53 -2.74
N THR A 58 5.11 2.54 -2.23
CA THR A 58 6.41 2.76 -1.58
C THR A 58 7.46 3.27 -2.56
N LYS A 59 7.56 2.67 -3.75
CA LYS A 59 8.48 3.11 -4.80
C LYS A 59 8.12 4.51 -5.30
N LEU A 60 6.83 4.79 -5.45
CA LEU A 60 6.33 6.12 -5.84
C LEU A 60 6.68 7.18 -4.79
N ARG A 61 6.44 6.89 -3.50
CA ARG A 61 6.82 7.77 -2.39
C ARG A 61 8.31 8.09 -2.40
N ASN A 62 9.17 7.07 -2.46
CA ASN A 62 10.62 7.26 -2.47
C ASN A 62 11.08 8.11 -3.65
N SER A 63 10.43 7.98 -4.81
CA SER A 63 10.72 8.81 -5.98
C SER A 63 10.36 10.28 -5.73
N VAL A 64 9.17 10.54 -5.18
CA VAL A 64 8.70 11.90 -4.87
C VAL A 64 9.57 12.55 -3.81
N ASP A 65 9.94 11.82 -2.75
CA ASP A 65 10.81 12.34 -1.69
C ASP A 65 12.20 12.75 -2.23
N ARG A 66 12.79 11.95 -3.12
CA ARG A 66 14.06 12.29 -3.77
C ARG A 66 13.94 13.56 -4.62
N ILE A 67 12.85 13.71 -5.37
CA ILE A 67 12.60 14.91 -6.20
C ILE A 67 12.45 16.14 -5.30
N LYS A 68 11.67 16.03 -4.22
CA LYS A 68 11.47 17.12 -3.27
C LYS A 68 12.78 17.55 -2.62
N GLN A 69 13.58 16.61 -2.14
CA GLN A 69 14.89 16.90 -1.56
C GLN A 69 15.85 17.58 -2.56
N ALA A 70 15.86 17.14 -3.81
CA ALA A 70 16.66 17.77 -4.87
C ALA A 70 16.20 19.20 -5.16
N ASN A 71 14.89 19.43 -5.21
CA ASN A 71 14.30 20.76 -5.38
C ASN A 71 14.63 21.67 -4.19
N ASP A 72 14.48 21.20 -2.95
CA ASP A 72 14.80 21.98 -1.76
C ASP A 72 16.29 22.36 -1.73
N LYS A 73 17.18 21.44 -2.13
CA LYS A 73 18.63 21.72 -2.28
C LYS A 73 18.86 22.81 -3.32
N ARG A 74 18.25 22.69 -4.50
CA ARG A 74 18.36 23.69 -5.56
C ARG A 74 17.82 25.05 -5.11
N ASN A 75 16.68 25.09 -4.40
CA ASN A 75 16.09 26.35 -3.94
C ASN A 75 17.03 27.09 -2.99
N ARG A 76 17.61 26.36 -2.01
CA ARG A 76 18.63 26.92 -1.11
C ARG A 76 19.87 27.43 -1.86
N GLU A 77 20.32 26.72 -2.89
CA GLU A 77 21.45 27.18 -3.72
C GLU A 77 21.11 28.45 -4.51
N MET A 78 19.87 28.58 -4.98
CA MET A 78 19.40 29.81 -5.65
C MET A 78 19.27 30.97 -4.68
N GLU A 79 18.66 30.75 -3.50
CA GLU A 79 18.56 31.74 -2.43
C GLU A 79 19.95 32.28 -2.05
N LYS A 80 20.93 31.39 -1.85
CA LYS A 80 22.31 31.79 -1.54
C LYS A 80 22.96 32.62 -2.65
N LYS A 81 22.67 32.32 -3.93
CA LYS A 81 23.19 33.11 -5.05
C LYS A 81 22.55 34.49 -5.13
N ILE A 82 21.25 34.58 -4.83
CA ILE A 82 20.51 35.84 -4.83
C ILE A 82 20.96 36.74 -3.66
N GLU A 83 21.16 36.15 -2.48
CA GLU A 83 21.65 36.86 -1.30
C GLU A 83 23.09 37.36 -1.51
N GLY A 84 23.97 36.54 -2.10
CA GLY A 84 25.33 36.95 -2.46
C GLY A 84 25.44 38.00 -3.58
N THR A 85 24.37 38.31 -4.29
CA THR A 85 24.32 39.40 -5.29
C THR A 85 23.75 40.71 -4.73
N ALA A 86 23.28 40.73 -3.49
CA ALA A 86 22.75 41.93 -2.84
C ALA A 86 23.82 42.69 -2.04
N ASP A 87 25.02 42.13 -1.89
CA ASP A 87 26.14 42.68 -1.13
C ASP A 87 27.28 43.28 -2.02
N GLU A 88 27.05 43.45 -3.34
CA GLU A 88 27.96 44.13 -4.28
C GLU A 88 27.35 45.42 -4.86
#